data_AF-A0A537PSF9-F1
#
_entry.id   AF-A0A537PSF9-F1
#
_cell.length_a   1.000
_cell.length_b   1.000
_cell.length_c   1.000
_cell.angle_alpha   90.00
_cell.angle_beta   90.00
_cell.angle_gamma   90.00
#
_symmetry.space_group_name_H-M   'P 1'
#
loop_
_entity.id
_entity.type
_entity.pdbx_description
1 polymer ?
#
loop_
_entity_poly.entity_id
_entity_poly.type
_entity_poly.pdbx_seq_one_letter_code
_entity_poly.pdbx_strand_id
1 'polypeptide(L)'
;MVLASSAVSFGSSAQADQESSGGTVGAGADRVLDSYQLRVDAAQAEASIPIPKQKTNGDEQKYRNFIGNFHKGLPHNDVGEVDPNAYRDLLNALGKGTAAALEKKVELGGDTKLVNCLAGLAFDLEGTDSHQLEIPSFPKLASQDLVDQAVELYWMALCRDVNFANYGSETLTQAAHAELFNLPAPFAGVTAQTLFRGFTAGDLIGPYVSQF
;
A
#
# COMPACT_ATOMS: atom_id res chain seq x y z
N MET A 1 14.59 7.45 18.63
CA MET A 1 14.78 7.66 17.19
C MET A 1 15.54 8.95 17.01
N VAL A 2 16.87 8.86 16.98
CA VAL A 2 17.76 10.00 16.75
C VAL A 2 18.21 9.86 15.31
N LEU A 3 17.72 10.73 14.43
CA LEU A 3 18.29 10.90 13.10
C LEU A 3 19.70 11.48 13.30
N ALA A 4 20.72 10.65 13.17
CA ALA A 4 22.10 11.11 13.11
C ALA A 4 22.28 11.78 11.74
N SER A 5 21.96 13.06 11.66
CA SER A 5 22.32 13.90 10.53
C SER A 5 23.84 14.12 10.61
N SER A 6 24.61 13.32 9.88
CA SER A 6 26.02 13.58 9.66
C SER A 6 26.14 14.81 8.75
N ALA A 7 26.18 15.99 9.37
CA ALA A 7 26.47 17.23 8.68
C ALA A 7 27.88 17.14 8.07
N VAL A 8 27.97 17.21 6.74
CA VAL A 8 29.24 17.39 6.04
C VAL A 8 29.77 18.77 6.44
N SER A 9 30.89 18.80 7.15
CA SER A 9 31.58 20.05 7.50
C SER A 9 32.07 20.72 6.21
N PHE A 10 31.54 21.92 5.92
CA PHE A 10 32.11 22.79 4.91
C PHE A 10 33.30 23.53 5.50
N GLY A 11 34.51 23.11 5.13
CA GLY A 11 35.73 23.87 5.38
C GLY A 11 35.72 25.17 4.57
N SER A 12 35.96 26.29 5.24
CA SER A 12 36.04 27.64 4.66
C SER A 12 37.03 27.68 3.49
N SER A 13 36.54 27.96 2.28
CA SER A 13 37.36 28.23 1.09
C SER A 13 37.90 29.66 1.15
N ALA A 14 39.03 29.85 1.82
CA ALA A 14 39.76 31.12 1.76
C ALA A 14 41.26 30.87 1.77
N GLN A 15 41.80 30.43 0.64
CA GLN A 15 43.11 30.87 0.17
C GLN A 15 43.25 30.56 -1.32
N ALA A 16 43.28 31.65 -2.10
CA ALA A 16 43.59 31.63 -3.52
C ALA A 16 45.10 31.42 -3.74
N ASP A 17 45.39 30.86 -4.91
CA ASP A 17 46.67 30.82 -5.62
C ASP A 17 47.79 29.91 -5.08
N GLN A 18 47.89 28.73 -5.71
CA GLN A 18 49.08 28.39 -6.51
C GLN A 18 48.75 27.27 -7.51
N GLU A 19 48.82 27.60 -8.80
CA GLU A 19 48.83 26.63 -9.89
C GLU A 19 50.04 25.68 -9.72
N SER A 20 49.76 24.41 -9.45
CA SER A 20 50.70 23.33 -9.74
C SER A 20 50.00 22.31 -10.63
N SER A 21 50.61 22.09 -11.79
CA SER A 21 50.19 21.18 -12.85
C SER A 21 50.49 19.72 -12.48
N GLY A 22 49.84 19.23 -11.42
CA GLY A 22 49.82 17.83 -11.03
C GLY A 22 48.39 17.44 -10.68
N GLY A 23 47.72 16.72 -11.58
CA GLY A 23 46.34 16.28 -11.35
C GLY A 23 46.23 15.56 -10.01
N THR A 24 45.49 16.16 -9.08
CA THR A 24 45.27 15.63 -7.73
C THR A 24 44.35 14.41 -7.80
N VAL A 25 44.96 13.25 -8.01
CA VAL A 25 44.30 11.94 -7.99
C VAL A 25 43.66 11.62 -6.61
N GLY A 26 43.94 12.42 -5.56
CA GLY A 26 43.47 12.20 -4.18
C GLY A 26 42.02 12.62 -3.90
N ALA A 27 41.66 13.90 -4.08
CA ALA A 27 40.35 14.40 -3.60
C ALA A 27 39.13 13.79 -4.32
N GLY A 28 39.26 13.48 -5.62
CA GLY A 28 38.23 12.79 -6.38
C GLY A 28 38.12 11.30 -6.03
N ALA A 29 39.25 10.65 -5.72
CA ALA A 29 39.27 9.25 -5.28
C ALA A 29 38.64 9.09 -3.89
N ASP A 30 38.92 10.01 -2.97
CA ASP A 30 38.33 10.02 -1.62
C ASP A 30 36.80 10.16 -1.68
N ARG A 31 36.28 11.05 -2.53
CA ARG A 31 34.83 11.23 -2.70
C ARG A 31 34.12 9.98 -3.25
N VAL A 32 34.77 9.20 -4.12
CA VAL A 32 34.22 7.95 -4.65
C VAL A 32 34.15 6.88 -3.55
N LEU A 33 35.19 6.78 -2.71
CA LEU A 33 35.23 5.87 -1.57
C LEU A 33 34.20 6.24 -0.51
N ASP A 34 34.03 7.53 -0.19
CA ASP A 34 33.02 8.01 0.75
C ASP A 34 31.60 7.66 0.28
N SER A 35 31.31 7.88 -1.01
CA SER A 35 30.01 7.53 -1.62
C SER A 35 29.74 6.03 -1.58
N TYR A 36 30.76 5.22 -1.87
CA TYR A 36 30.67 3.76 -1.74
C TYR A 36 30.37 3.34 -0.31
N GLN A 37 31.16 3.83 0.66
CA GLN A 37 31.01 3.45 2.07
C GLN A 37 29.64 3.87 2.60
N LEU A 38 29.13 5.06 2.26
CA LEU A 38 27.80 5.52 2.64
C LEU A 38 26.70 4.55 2.18
N ARG A 39 26.78 4.04 0.95
CA ARG A 39 25.82 3.08 0.41
C ARG A 39 25.93 1.72 1.06
N VAL A 40 27.15 1.28 1.37
CA VAL A 40 27.39 0.04 2.13
C VAL A 40 26.80 0.17 3.53
N ASP A 41 27.03 1.27 4.23
CA ASP A 41 26.54 1.51 5.58
C ASP A 41 25.00 1.55 5.60
N ALA A 42 24.36 2.21 4.63
CA ALA A 42 22.90 2.22 4.50
C ALA A 42 22.35 0.81 4.24
N ALA A 43 22.96 0.04 3.35
CA ALA A 43 22.55 -1.35 3.08
C ALA A 43 22.74 -2.26 4.31
N GLN A 44 23.80 -2.06 5.09
CA GLN A 44 24.03 -2.78 6.34
C GLN A 44 22.99 -2.44 7.40
N ALA A 45 22.62 -1.15 7.51
CA ALA A 45 21.59 -0.71 8.43
C ALA A 45 20.23 -1.34 8.09
N GLU A 46 19.80 -1.30 6.83
CA GLU A 46 18.53 -1.92 6.40
C GLU A 46 18.56 -3.46 6.54
N ALA A 47 19.68 -4.11 6.25
CA ALA A 47 19.81 -5.57 6.43
C ALA A 47 19.68 -6.01 7.91
N SER A 48 19.84 -5.09 8.86
CA SER A 48 19.64 -5.36 10.29
C SER A 48 18.17 -5.29 10.73
N ILE A 49 17.28 -4.74 9.90
CA ILE A 49 15.85 -4.65 10.18
C ILE A 49 15.22 -6.04 10.00
N PRO A 50 14.53 -6.60 11.01
CA PRO A 50 13.89 -7.90 10.88
C PRO A 50 12.78 -7.91 9.83
N ILE A 51 12.62 -9.04 9.14
CA ILE A 51 11.46 -9.30 8.28
C ILE A 51 10.26 -9.66 9.19
N PRO A 52 9.19 -8.84 9.24
CA PRO A 52 8.01 -9.16 10.01
C PRO A 52 7.25 -10.34 9.37
N LYS A 53 6.45 -11.04 10.19
CA LYS A 53 5.61 -12.14 9.69
C LYS A 53 4.27 -11.60 9.22
N GLN A 54 4.07 -11.57 7.91
CA GLN A 54 2.76 -11.32 7.30
C GLN A 54 1.73 -12.38 7.76
N LYS A 55 0.55 -11.91 8.17
CA LYS A 55 -0.53 -12.77 8.69
C LYS A 55 -1.75 -12.69 7.80
N THR A 56 -2.21 -13.83 7.31
CA THR A 56 -3.51 -13.93 6.64
C THR A 56 -4.64 -13.90 7.66
N ASN A 57 -5.85 -13.54 7.22
CA ASN A 57 -7.05 -13.62 8.05
C ASN A 57 -7.64 -15.05 8.14
N GLY A 58 -7.09 -15.99 7.37
CA GLY A 58 -7.46 -17.41 7.34
C GLY A 58 -8.64 -17.78 6.43
N ASP A 59 -9.24 -16.83 5.71
CA ASP A 59 -10.44 -17.11 4.90
C ASP A 59 -10.17 -18.02 3.70
N GLU A 60 -8.98 -17.92 3.09
CA GLU A 60 -8.57 -18.79 1.98
C GLU A 60 -8.59 -20.27 2.36
N GLN A 61 -8.19 -20.60 3.59
CA GLN A 61 -8.22 -21.97 4.10
C GLN A 61 -9.62 -22.38 4.55
N LYS A 62 -10.44 -21.43 5.01
CA LYS A 62 -11.79 -21.67 5.53
C LYS A 62 -12.79 -21.97 4.41
N TYR A 63 -12.79 -21.19 3.33
CA TYR A 63 -13.77 -21.30 2.25
C TYR A 63 -13.17 -22.02 1.04
N ARG A 64 -13.57 -23.27 0.83
CA ARG A 64 -13.00 -24.15 -0.22
C ARG A 64 -13.23 -23.68 -1.66
N ASN A 65 -14.21 -22.79 -1.86
CA ASN A 65 -14.57 -22.15 -3.12
C ASN A 65 -13.89 -20.77 -3.30
N PHE A 66 -13.03 -20.34 -2.37
CA PHE A 66 -12.21 -19.12 -2.47
C PHE A 66 -13.00 -17.81 -2.63
N ILE A 67 -14.26 -17.77 -2.18
CA ILE A 67 -15.17 -16.62 -2.32
C ILE A 67 -14.70 -15.32 -1.64
N GLY A 68 -13.75 -15.40 -0.70
CA GLY A 68 -13.16 -14.25 -0.03
C GLY A 68 -11.86 -13.76 -0.66
N ASN A 69 -11.43 -14.35 -1.78
CA ASN A 69 -10.12 -14.12 -2.39
C ASN A 69 -10.23 -13.40 -3.73
N PHE A 70 -9.19 -12.66 -4.10
CA PHE A 70 -9.12 -12.06 -5.42
C PHE A 70 -8.98 -13.14 -6.51
N HIS A 71 -9.93 -13.16 -7.44
CA HIS A 71 -9.92 -14.05 -8.60
C HIS A 71 -10.49 -13.38 -9.85
N LYS A 72 -10.52 -12.04 -9.90
CA LYS A 72 -10.99 -11.31 -11.09
C LYS A 72 -10.05 -11.60 -12.26
N GLY A 73 -10.64 -11.97 -13.40
CA GLY A 73 -9.89 -12.33 -14.61
C GLY A 73 -9.60 -13.83 -14.73
N LEU A 74 -9.90 -14.66 -13.73
CA LEU A 74 -9.91 -16.12 -13.85
C LEU A 74 -11.29 -16.61 -14.37
N PRO A 75 -11.44 -17.89 -14.74
CA PRO A 75 -12.74 -18.47 -15.07
C PRO A 75 -13.68 -18.54 -13.85
N HIS A 76 -14.96 -18.24 -14.07
CA HIS A 76 -16.03 -18.30 -13.06
C HIS A 76 -17.21 -19.14 -13.53
N ASN A 77 -18.01 -19.65 -12.59
CA ASN A 77 -19.34 -20.17 -12.86
C ASN A 77 -20.39 -19.05 -12.98
N ASP A 78 -21.64 -19.41 -13.27
CA ASP A 78 -22.74 -18.46 -13.53
C ASP A 78 -23.10 -17.56 -12.34
N VAL A 79 -22.66 -17.90 -11.13
CA VAL A 79 -22.88 -17.10 -9.91
C VAL A 79 -21.64 -16.35 -9.44
N GLY A 80 -20.55 -16.39 -10.21
CA GLY A 80 -19.32 -15.63 -9.96
C GLY A 80 -18.31 -16.30 -9.03
N GLU A 81 -18.48 -17.58 -8.69
CA GLU A 81 -17.43 -18.33 -7.96
C GLU A 81 -16.35 -18.78 -8.93
N VAL A 82 -15.09 -18.72 -8.50
CA VAL A 82 -13.94 -19.09 -9.34
C VAL A 82 -13.86 -20.61 -9.54
N ASP A 83 -13.38 -21.06 -10.70
CA ASP A 83 -12.90 -22.44 -10.85
C ASP A 83 -11.78 -22.71 -9.81
N PRO A 84 -11.98 -23.64 -8.85
CA PRO A 84 -10.99 -23.91 -7.83
C PRO A 84 -9.63 -24.39 -8.37
N ASN A 85 -9.58 -24.99 -9.56
CA ASN A 85 -8.33 -25.41 -10.19
C ASN A 85 -7.59 -24.21 -10.77
N ALA A 86 -8.27 -23.31 -11.48
CA ALA A 86 -7.67 -22.09 -12.00
C ALA A 86 -7.08 -21.21 -10.88
N TYR A 87 -7.78 -21.11 -9.74
CA TYR A 87 -7.25 -20.40 -8.56
C TYR A 87 -5.98 -21.06 -8.00
N ARG A 88 -5.94 -22.40 -7.91
CA ARG A 88 -4.75 -23.12 -7.45
C ARG A 88 -3.58 -22.99 -8.42
N ASP A 89 -3.83 -22.95 -9.72
CA ASP A 89 -2.80 -22.70 -10.72
C ASP A 89 -2.21 -21.29 -10.60
N LEU A 90 -3.03 -20.29 -10.28
CA LEU A 90 -2.55 -18.95 -9.91
C LEU A 90 -1.65 -19.01 -8.67
N LEU A 91 -2.07 -19.64 -7.57
CA LEU A 91 -1.24 -19.77 -6.37
C LEU A 91 0.08 -20.48 -6.65
N ASN A 92 0.04 -21.56 -7.43
CA ASN A 92 1.24 -22.31 -7.83
C ASN A 92 2.18 -21.44 -8.66
N ALA A 93 1.66 -20.66 -9.62
CA ALA A 93 2.44 -19.77 -10.46
C ALA A 93 3.08 -18.62 -9.65
N LEU A 94 2.33 -18.01 -8.73
CA LEU A 94 2.84 -17.00 -7.80
C LEU A 94 3.94 -17.57 -6.90
N GLY A 95 3.75 -18.79 -6.37
CA GLY A 95 4.77 -19.49 -5.59
C GLY A 95 6.05 -19.83 -6.39
N LYS A 96 5.98 -19.88 -7.73
CA LYS A 96 7.17 -19.98 -8.59
C LYS A 96 7.85 -18.64 -8.84
N GLY A 97 7.11 -17.54 -8.77
CA GLY A 97 7.66 -16.18 -8.92
C GLY A 97 8.26 -15.88 -10.30
N THR A 98 7.78 -16.51 -11.38
CA THR A 98 8.29 -16.27 -12.74
C THR A 98 7.19 -15.95 -13.73
N ALA A 99 7.50 -15.10 -14.71
CA ALA A 99 6.56 -14.73 -15.77
C ALA A 99 6.10 -15.96 -16.57
N ALA A 100 7.05 -16.86 -16.88
CA ALA A 100 6.75 -18.09 -17.59
C ALA A 100 5.79 -19.01 -16.83
N ALA A 101 5.82 -19.03 -15.49
CA ALA A 101 4.85 -19.80 -14.71
C ALA A 101 3.45 -19.19 -14.81
N LEU A 102 3.33 -17.86 -14.72
CA LEU A 102 2.06 -17.15 -14.89
C LEU A 102 1.48 -17.37 -16.29
N GLU A 103 2.27 -17.16 -17.33
CA GLU A 103 1.83 -17.27 -18.73
C GLU A 103 1.42 -18.70 -19.14
N LYS A 104 2.05 -19.73 -18.56
CA LYS A 104 1.80 -21.13 -18.93
C LYS A 104 0.71 -21.81 -18.10
N LYS A 105 0.48 -21.34 -16.87
CA LYS A 105 -0.39 -22.04 -15.91
C LYS A 105 -1.67 -21.30 -15.61
N VAL A 106 -1.68 -19.97 -15.68
CA VAL A 106 -2.85 -19.20 -15.29
C VAL A 106 -3.78 -19.05 -16.48
N GLU A 107 -4.89 -19.78 -16.44
CA GLU A 107 -6.00 -19.59 -17.37
C GLU A 107 -6.74 -18.29 -17.04
N LEU A 108 -7.01 -17.49 -18.06
CA LEU A 108 -7.82 -16.28 -17.93
C LEU A 108 -9.26 -16.56 -18.38
N GLY A 109 -10.22 -16.03 -17.64
CA GLY A 109 -11.65 -16.05 -18.00
C GLY A 109 -12.04 -15.03 -19.07
N GLY A 110 -11.07 -14.29 -19.62
CA GLY A 110 -11.24 -13.29 -20.68
C GLY A 110 -9.91 -12.65 -21.09
N ASP A 111 -9.96 -11.54 -21.83
CA ASP A 111 -8.74 -10.93 -22.43
C ASP A 111 -7.98 -9.98 -21.49
N THR A 112 -8.55 -9.67 -20.32
CA THR A 112 -7.92 -8.74 -19.37
C THR A 112 -6.82 -9.45 -18.60
N LYS A 113 -5.59 -8.93 -18.72
CA LYS A 113 -4.41 -9.48 -18.06
C LYS A 113 -4.37 -9.17 -16.58
N LEU A 114 -3.74 -10.06 -15.81
CA LEU A 114 -3.37 -9.77 -14.42
C LEU A 114 -2.26 -8.71 -14.39
N VAL A 115 -2.31 -7.82 -13.40
CA VAL A 115 -1.42 -6.65 -13.32
C VAL A 115 -0.31 -6.92 -12.32
N ASN A 116 0.94 -6.88 -12.78
CA ASN A 116 2.15 -6.83 -11.94
C ASN A 116 2.25 -7.90 -10.84
N CYS A 117 1.82 -9.13 -11.12
CA CYS A 117 1.84 -10.24 -10.16
C CYS A 117 3.22 -10.56 -9.52
N LEU A 118 4.31 -10.09 -10.13
CA LEU A 118 5.68 -10.33 -9.67
C LEU A 118 6.35 -9.08 -9.08
N ALA A 119 5.66 -7.93 -9.02
CA ALA A 119 6.27 -6.68 -8.60
C ALA A 119 6.78 -6.73 -7.15
N GLY A 120 6.13 -7.51 -6.28
CA GLY A 120 6.59 -7.72 -4.90
C GLY A 120 7.89 -8.52 -4.76
N LEU A 121 8.45 -9.07 -5.84
CA LEU A 121 9.71 -9.82 -5.81
C LEU A 121 10.93 -8.95 -6.19
N ALA A 122 10.70 -7.71 -6.60
CA ALA A 122 11.76 -6.80 -6.99
C ALA A 122 12.52 -6.27 -5.76
N PHE A 123 13.83 -6.14 -5.89
CA PHE A 123 14.65 -5.37 -4.96
C PHE A 123 14.68 -3.91 -5.37
N ASP A 124 14.75 -3.02 -4.39
CA ASP A 124 15.07 -1.61 -4.59
C ASP A 124 16.51 -1.30 -4.14
N LEU A 125 17.08 -0.22 -4.64
CA LEU A 125 18.44 0.22 -4.29
C LEU A 125 18.46 1.03 -2.99
N GLU A 126 17.31 1.52 -2.55
CA GLU A 126 17.17 2.34 -1.35
C GLU A 126 15.84 2.07 -0.64
N GLY A 127 15.77 2.49 0.63
CA GLY A 127 14.62 2.26 1.48
C GLY A 127 14.53 0.84 2.02
N THR A 128 13.45 0.58 2.75
CA THR A 128 13.17 -0.71 3.35
C THR A 128 12.60 -1.67 2.32
N ASP A 129 13.10 -2.92 2.29
CA ASP A 129 12.63 -3.94 1.34
C ASP A 129 11.13 -4.17 1.47
N SER A 130 10.49 -4.50 0.35
CA SER A 130 9.05 -4.74 0.27
C SER A 130 8.55 -5.83 1.24
N HIS A 131 9.39 -6.80 1.60
CA HIS A 131 9.04 -7.84 2.57
C HIS A 131 9.37 -7.46 4.03
N GLN A 132 10.12 -6.39 4.26
CA GLN A 132 10.47 -5.91 5.61
C GLN A 132 9.38 -5.02 6.23
N LEU A 133 8.27 -4.78 5.51
CA LEU A 133 7.10 -4.05 6.00
C LEU A 133 5.93 -5.01 6.26
N GLU A 134 5.07 -4.66 7.22
CA GLU A 134 3.82 -5.39 7.49
C GLU A 134 2.59 -4.50 7.43
N ILE A 135 1.47 -5.13 7.06
CA ILE A 135 0.14 -4.54 7.18
C ILE A 135 -0.72 -5.49 8.03
N PRO A 136 -1.74 -4.98 8.74
CA PRO A 136 -2.64 -5.82 9.50
C PRO A 136 -3.41 -6.79 8.57
N SER A 137 -3.80 -7.94 9.12
CA SER A 137 -4.70 -8.85 8.43
C SER A 137 -6.03 -8.16 8.11
N PHE A 138 -6.51 -8.34 6.88
CA PHE A 138 -7.80 -7.81 6.47
C PHE A 138 -8.95 -8.42 7.30
N PRO A 139 -10.05 -7.70 7.56
CA PRO A 139 -11.24 -8.28 8.17
C PRO A 139 -11.71 -9.56 7.48
N LYS A 140 -12.29 -10.48 8.23
CA LYS A 140 -12.80 -11.74 7.66
C LYS A 140 -14.06 -11.48 6.85
N LEU A 141 -14.32 -12.30 5.84
CA LEU A 141 -15.51 -12.22 4.98
C LEU A 141 -16.81 -12.20 5.80
N ALA A 142 -16.89 -13.02 6.85
CA ALA A 142 -18.04 -13.13 7.73
C ALA A 142 -17.84 -12.37 9.06
N SER A 143 -17.29 -11.16 9.01
CA SER A 143 -17.09 -10.28 10.18
C SER A 143 -18.01 -9.07 10.13
N GLN A 144 -18.38 -8.55 11.31
CA GLN A 144 -19.14 -7.30 11.42
C GLN A 144 -18.35 -6.14 10.80
N ASP A 145 -17.05 -6.04 11.06
CA ASP A 145 -16.17 -5.01 10.53
C ASP A 145 -16.24 -4.89 8.99
N LEU A 146 -16.32 -6.01 8.26
CA LEU A 146 -16.44 -5.99 6.80
C LEU A 146 -17.83 -5.57 6.34
N VAL A 147 -18.88 -5.97 7.07
CA VAL A 147 -20.26 -5.55 6.81
C VAL A 147 -20.39 -4.04 7.00
N ASP A 148 -19.85 -3.49 8.09
CA ASP A 148 -19.92 -2.06 8.39
C ASP A 148 -19.20 -1.22 7.32
N GLN A 149 -18.03 -1.67 6.85
CA GLN A 149 -17.34 -1.04 5.72
C GLN A 149 -18.15 -1.14 4.41
N ALA A 150 -18.82 -2.26 4.17
CA ALA A 150 -19.69 -2.39 3.00
C ALA A 150 -20.87 -1.40 3.07
N VAL A 151 -21.47 -1.21 4.24
CA VAL A 151 -22.54 -0.22 4.46
C VAL A 151 -22.05 1.18 4.09
N GLU A 152 -20.86 1.59 4.54
CA GLU A 152 -20.28 2.88 4.14
C GLU A 152 -20.09 2.98 2.62
N LEU A 153 -19.52 1.95 1.98
CA LEU A 153 -19.31 1.95 0.53
C LEU A 153 -20.62 2.04 -0.26
N TYR A 154 -21.69 1.40 0.20
CA TYR A 154 -23.03 1.53 -0.40
C TYR A 154 -23.60 2.94 -0.23
N TRP A 155 -23.44 3.56 0.93
CA TRP A 155 -23.86 4.95 1.13
C TRP A 155 -23.05 5.93 0.28
N MET A 156 -21.73 5.76 0.21
CA MET A 156 -20.88 6.54 -0.69
C MET A 156 -21.35 6.38 -2.15
N ALA A 157 -21.76 5.17 -2.56
CA ALA A 157 -22.28 4.92 -3.90
C ALA A 157 -23.59 5.67 -4.20
N LEU A 158 -24.49 5.77 -3.21
CA LEU A 158 -25.74 6.52 -3.31
C LEU A 158 -25.50 8.04 -3.29
N CYS A 159 -24.47 8.50 -2.58
CA CYS A 159 -24.18 9.93 -2.41
C CYS A 159 -23.23 10.51 -3.48
N ARG A 160 -22.91 9.77 -4.56
CA ARG A 160 -21.91 10.19 -5.57
C ARG A 160 -22.23 11.54 -6.24
N ASP A 161 -23.50 11.85 -6.40
CA ASP A 161 -23.96 13.09 -7.05
C ASP A 161 -24.32 14.20 -6.06
N VAL A 162 -24.06 13.99 -4.76
CA VAL A 162 -24.30 15.00 -3.72
C VAL A 162 -23.11 15.95 -3.64
N ASN A 163 -23.35 17.24 -3.79
CA ASN A 163 -22.32 18.26 -3.59
C ASN A 163 -21.84 18.26 -2.12
N PHE A 164 -20.53 18.25 -1.88
CA PHE A 164 -19.95 18.28 -0.53
C PHE A 164 -20.42 19.44 0.34
N ALA A 165 -20.77 20.59 -0.25
CA ALA A 165 -21.33 21.73 0.49
C ALA A 165 -22.72 21.44 1.12
N ASN A 166 -23.39 20.39 0.65
CA ASN A 166 -24.71 19.96 1.12
C ASN A 166 -24.66 18.74 2.07
N TYR A 167 -23.46 18.22 2.40
CA TYR A 167 -23.34 17.06 3.28
C TYR A 167 -23.94 17.36 4.66
N GLY A 168 -24.89 16.52 5.08
CA GLY A 168 -25.64 16.67 6.33
C GLY A 168 -26.83 17.62 6.28
N SER A 169 -27.02 18.37 5.19
CA SER A 169 -28.19 19.22 4.99
C SER A 169 -29.20 18.64 3.99
N GLU A 170 -28.76 17.73 3.12
CA GLU A 170 -29.64 17.01 2.20
C GLU A 170 -30.00 15.59 2.69
N THR A 171 -31.05 15.02 2.10
CA THR A 171 -31.71 13.80 2.59
C THR A 171 -30.87 12.53 2.59
N LEU A 172 -30.02 12.29 1.58
CA LEU A 172 -29.23 11.05 1.45
C LEU A 172 -28.11 10.98 2.49
N THR A 173 -27.34 12.06 2.66
CA THR A 173 -26.26 12.15 3.63
C THR A 173 -26.78 12.23 5.06
N GLN A 174 -27.98 12.76 5.29
CA GLN A 174 -28.66 12.64 6.58
C GLN A 174 -29.04 11.18 6.90
N ALA A 175 -29.52 10.43 5.91
CA ALA A 175 -29.83 9.00 6.08
C ALA A 175 -28.55 8.17 6.30
N ALA A 176 -27.50 8.42 5.51
CA ALA A 176 -26.19 7.78 5.66
C ALA A 176 -25.60 8.02 7.06
N HIS A 177 -25.61 9.28 7.51
CA HIS A 177 -25.21 9.63 8.87
C HIS A 177 -26.01 8.87 9.92
N ALA A 178 -27.34 8.82 9.78
CA ALA A 178 -28.20 8.15 10.77
C ALA A 178 -27.90 6.65 10.91
N GLU A 179 -27.57 5.97 9.81
CA GLU A 179 -27.17 4.56 9.86
C GLU A 179 -25.76 4.39 10.41
N LEU A 180 -24.77 5.10 9.85
CA LEU A 180 -23.36 4.98 10.23
C LEU A 180 -23.10 5.39 11.69
N PHE A 181 -23.84 6.38 12.22
CA PHE A 181 -23.73 6.81 13.62
C PHE A 181 -23.93 5.67 14.61
N ASN A 182 -24.78 4.69 14.26
CA ASN A 182 -25.14 3.56 15.11
C ASN A 182 -24.22 2.33 14.93
N LEU A 183 -23.29 2.36 13.97
CA LEU A 183 -22.33 1.28 13.79
C LEU A 183 -21.22 1.35 14.86
N PRO A 184 -20.55 0.22 15.16
CA PRO A 184 -19.36 0.19 16.00
C PRO A 184 -18.24 1.11 15.51
N ALA A 185 -17.22 1.30 16.34
CA ALA A 185 -15.98 1.96 15.91
C ALA A 185 -15.42 1.26 14.64
N PRO A 186 -14.92 2.03 13.65
CA PRO A 186 -14.58 3.45 13.71
C PRO A 186 -15.73 4.42 13.38
N PHE A 187 -16.93 3.93 13.06
CA PHE A 187 -18.07 4.76 12.61
C PHE A 187 -18.87 5.37 13.77
N ALA A 188 -18.73 4.81 14.96
CA ALA A 188 -19.45 5.26 16.15
C ALA A 188 -19.34 6.78 16.34
N GLY A 189 -20.48 7.46 16.30
CA GLY A 189 -20.53 8.92 16.49
C GLY A 189 -20.12 9.75 15.26
N VAL A 190 -20.11 9.16 14.05
CA VAL A 190 -19.97 9.94 12.80
C VAL A 190 -20.97 11.09 12.80
N THR A 191 -20.50 12.28 12.43
CA THR A 191 -21.30 13.50 12.29
C THR A 191 -21.43 13.87 10.82
N ALA A 192 -22.31 14.83 10.49
CA ALA A 192 -22.35 15.43 9.15
C ALA A 192 -20.97 15.91 8.66
N GLN A 193 -20.15 16.47 9.55
CA GLN A 193 -18.82 16.99 9.20
C GLN A 193 -17.80 15.89 8.96
N THR A 194 -17.94 14.73 9.61
CA THR A 194 -16.97 13.62 9.56
C THR A 194 -17.40 12.47 8.66
N LEU A 195 -18.60 12.56 8.06
CA LEU A 195 -19.13 11.58 7.13
C LEU A 195 -18.17 11.39 5.94
N PHE A 196 -17.77 10.14 5.67
CA PHE A 196 -16.89 9.72 4.57
C PHE A 196 -15.48 10.32 4.59
N ARG A 197 -15.05 10.90 5.72
CA ARG A 197 -13.71 11.49 5.85
C ARG A 197 -12.66 10.49 6.32
N GLY A 198 -11.40 10.81 6.05
CA GLY A 198 -10.24 10.11 6.59
C GLY A 198 -10.09 10.29 8.12
N PHE A 199 -9.11 9.58 8.68
CA PHE A 199 -8.85 9.55 10.13
C PHE A 199 -7.59 10.30 10.54
N THR A 200 -6.89 10.94 9.58
CA THR A 200 -5.60 11.58 9.85
C THR A 200 -5.78 13.00 10.38
N ALA A 201 -4.72 13.54 10.99
CA ALA A 201 -4.74 14.88 11.55
C ALA A 201 -5.01 15.92 10.44
N GLY A 202 -6.13 16.62 10.56
CA GLY A 202 -6.56 17.64 9.59
C GLY A 202 -7.73 17.21 8.72
N ASP A 203 -7.95 15.90 8.51
CA ASP A 203 -9.03 15.41 7.64
C ASP A 203 -10.42 15.89 8.09
N LEU A 204 -10.61 16.02 9.41
CA LEU A 204 -11.89 16.39 10.02
C LEU A 204 -12.11 17.91 10.12
N ILE A 205 -11.12 18.72 9.73
CA ILE A 205 -11.13 20.18 9.91
C ILE A 205 -11.32 20.88 8.56
N GLY A 206 -12.32 21.76 8.49
CA GLY A 206 -12.55 22.60 7.31
C GLY A 206 -13.32 21.92 6.18
N PRO A 207 -13.16 22.39 4.92
CA PRO A 207 -13.84 21.81 3.76
C PRO A 207 -13.51 20.33 3.55
N TYR A 208 -14.35 19.63 2.81
CA TYR A 208 -14.12 18.22 2.48
C TYR A 208 -12.91 18.05 1.55
N VAL A 209 -12.81 18.91 0.54
CA VAL A 209 -11.75 18.85 -0.47
C VAL A 209 -10.52 19.63 0.00
N SER A 210 -9.37 18.98 -0.11
CA SER A 210 -8.04 19.60 0.03
C SER A 210 -7.94 20.90 -0.78
N GLN A 211 -7.18 21.87 -0.30
CA GLN A 211 -6.91 23.11 -1.05
C GLN A 211 -5.82 22.94 -2.13
N PHE A 212 -5.18 21.76 -2.17
CA PHE A 212 -4.17 21.35 -3.15
C PHE A 212 -4.72 20.29 -4.09
#